data_AF-A0A3M1UAR8-F1
#
_entry.id   AF-A0A3M1UAR8-F1
#
_cell.length_a   1.000
_cell.length_b   1.000
_cell.length_c   1.000
_cell.angle_alpha   90.00
_cell.angle_beta   90.00
_cell.angle_gamma   90.00
#
_symmetry.space_group_name_H-M   'P 1'
#
loop_
_entity.id
_entity.type
_entity.pdbx_description
1 polymer ?
#
loop_
_entity_poly.entity_id
_entity_poly.type
_entity_poly.pdbx_seq_one_letter_code
_entity_poly.pdbx_strand_id
1 'polypeptide(L)' 'MSSAQYDQVIRDLDAAGAGSPTGRLHHVASPKEGGWLVIDVWDSAQSLGKFAEVLVPILQKAGVNPVAPLVYPVHSMIAP' A
#
# COMPACT_ATOMS: atom_id res chain seq x y z
N MET A 1 -9.14 -9.16 -0.89
CA MET A 1 -9.16 -8.41 0.39
C MET A 1 -10.53 -7.76 0.53
N SER A 2 -11.16 -7.87 1.70
CA SER A 2 -12.39 -7.14 2.07
C SER A 2 -12.07 -5.78 2.69
N SER A 3 -13.08 -4.92 2.86
CA SER A 3 -12.92 -3.66 3.59
C SER A 3 -12.44 -3.88 5.03
N ALA A 4 -12.99 -4.87 5.74
CA ALA A 4 -12.57 -5.18 7.10
C ALA A 4 -11.09 -5.62 7.19
N GLN A 5 -10.61 -6.41 6.22
CA GLN A 5 -9.20 -6.77 6.13
C GLN A 5 -8.32 -5.55 5.83
N TYR A 6 -8.77 -4.68 4.91
CA TYR A 6 -8.07 -3.44 4.61
C TYR A 6 -7.94 -2.55 5.84
N ASP A 7 -9.05 -2.30 6.55
CA ASP A 7 -9.06 -1.46 7.75
C ASP A 7 -8.15 -2.04 8.85
N GLN A 8 -8.09 -3.37 8.96
CA GLN A 8 -7.16 -4.04 9.88
C GLN A 8 -5.70 -3.80 9.49
N VAL A 9 -5.37 -3.91 8.20
CA VAL A 9 -4.01 -3.64 7.69
C VAL A 9 -3.61 -2.19 7.96
N ILE A 10 -4.50 -1.22 7.73
CA ILE A 10 -4.24 0.19 8.02
C ILE A 10 -3.97 0.42 9.51
N ARG A 11 -4.79 -0.15 10.41
CA ARG A 11 -4.56 -0.05 11.87
C ARG A 11 -3.22 -0.65 12.29
N ASP A 12 -2.88 -1.81 11.74
CA ASP A 12 -1.60 -2.48 12.06
C ASP A 12 -0.40 -1.68 11.52
N LEU A 13 -0.54 -1.03 10.36
CA LEU A 13 0.47 -0.13 9.81
C LEU A 13 0.64 1.12 10.68
N ASP A 14 -0.45 1.74 11.14
CA ASP A 14 -0.41 2.89 12.05
C ASP A 14 0.30 2.52 13.37
N ALA A 15 -0.05 1.37 13.94
CA ALA A 15 0.58 0.86 15.16
C ALA A 15 2.08 0.56 14.98
N ALA A 16 2.51 0.19 13.77
CA ALA A 16 3.91 0.00 13.41
C ALA A 16 4.65 1.30 13.06
N GLY A 17 3.98 2.46 13.10
CA GLY A 17 4.55 3.74 12.65
C GLY A 17 4.69 3.87 11.13
N ALA A 18 4.07 2.97 10.37
CA ALA A 18 4.11 2.88 8.91
C ALA A 18 2.80 3.34 8.23
N GLY A 19 1.91 4.01 8.98
CA GLY A 19 0.67 4.60 8.45
C GLY A 19 0.89 5.66 7.37
N SER A 20 1.97 6.44 7.51
CA SER A 20 2.44 7.40 6.52
C SER A 20 3.94 7.19 6.26
N PRO A 21 4.29 6.19 5.43
CA PRO A 21 5.67 5.82 5.18
C PRO A 21 6.40 6.92 4.40
N THR A 22 7.67 7.14 4.75
CA THR A 22 8.52 8.10 4.05
C THR A 22 8.59 7.80 2.56
N GLY A 23 8.44 8.84 1.74
CA GLY A 23 8.53 8.74 0.28
C GLY A 23 7.22 8.35 -0.43
N ARG A 24 6.15 7.99 0.28
CA ARG A 24 4.81 7.85 -0.34
C ARG A 24 4.18 9.22 -0.52
N LEU A 25 3.98 9.61 -1.77
CA LEU A 25 3.40 10.90 -2.17
C LEU A 25 1.87 10.85 -2.17
N HIS A 26 1.31 9.75 -2.68
CA HIS A 26 -0.13 9.53 -2.75
C HIS A 26 -0.46 8.10 -2.40
N HIS A 27 -1.62 7.92 -1.77
CA HIS A 27 -2.21 6.63 -1.47
C HIS A 27 -3.69 6.69 -1.83
N VAL A 28 -4.13 5.77 -2.67
CA VAL A 28 -5.54 5.61 -3.04
C VAL A 28 -5.91 4.15 -2.91
N ALA A 29 -7.01 3.89 -2.23
CA ALA A 29 -7.54 2.56 -2.03
C ALA A 29 -9.04 2.54 -2.37
N SER A 30 -9.49 1.48 -3.04
CA SER A 30 -10.89 1.33 -3.42
C SER A 30 -11.29 -0.15 -3.52
N PRO A 31 -12.51 -0.52 -3.14
CA PRO A 31 -13.06 -1.81 -3.54
C PRO A 31 -13.11 -1.89 -5.07
N LYS A 32 -12.81 -3.07 -5.60
CA LYS A 32 -12.97 -3.39 -7.02
C LYS A 32 -13.71 -4.70 -7.17
N GLU A 33 -14.19 -5.00 -8.38
CA GLU A 33 -14.73 -6.32 -8.66
C GLU A 33 -13.72 -7.42 -8.31
N GLY A 34 -14.16 -8.38 -7.51
CA GLY A 34 -13.33 -9.50 -7.04
C GLY A 34 -12.22 -9.12 -6.04
N GLY A 35 -12.18 -7.91 -5.47
CA GLY A 35 -11.21 -7.61 -4.41
C GLY A 35 -11.02 -6.14 -4.08
N TRP A 36 -9.74 -5.75 -3.97
CA TRP A 36 -9.35 -4.41 -3.55
C TRP A 36 -8.26 -3.89 -4.49
N LEU A 37 -8.29 -2.59 -4.76
CA LEU A 37 -7.29 -1.87 -5.53
C LEU A 37 -6.56 -0.92 -4.57
N VAL A 38 -5.23 -0.96 -4.60
CA VAL A 38 -4.37 0.03 -3.94
C VAL A 38 -3.42 0.58 -4.99
N ILE A 39 -3.35 1.91 -5.08
CA ILE A 39 -2.41 2.62 -5.93
C ILE A 39 -1.65 3.59 -5.03
N ASP A 40 -0.33 3.42 -5.02
CA ASP A 40 0.58 4.32 -4.34
C ASP A 40 1.47 5.01 -5.38
N VAL A 41 1.74 6.30 -5.14
CA VAL A 41 2.81 6.99 -5.85
C VAL A 41 3.96 7.23 -4.90
N TRP A 42 5.16 6.86 -5.32
CA TRP A 42 6.38 6.91 -4.52
C TRP A 42 7.40 7.87 -5.15
N ASP A 43 8.20 8.51 -4.33
CA ASP A 43 9.36 9.31 -4.77
C ASP A 43 10.44 8.45 -5.46
N SER A 44 10.52 7.17 -5.09
CA SER A 44 11.53 6.24 -5.56
C SER A 44 11.07 4.79 -5.36
N ALA A 45 11.62 3.89 -6.17
CA ALA A 45 11.43 2.44 -5.99
C ALA A 45 12.04 1.94 -4.65
N GLN A 46 13.07 2.62 -4.13
CA GLN A 46 13.69 2.26 -2.86
C GLN A 46 12.74 2.50 -1.67
N SER A 47 11.99 3.61 -1.67
CA SER A 47 10.99 3.90 -0.64
C SER A 47 9.88 2.85 -0.62
N LEU A 48 9.40 2.42 -1.79
CA LEU A 48 8.47 1.29 -1.91
C LEU A 48 9.07 0.00 -1.33
N GLY A 49 10.33 -0.31 -1.66
CA GLY A 49 11.01 -1.50 -1.17
C GLY A 49 11.08 -1.55 0.36
N LYS A 50 11.51 -0.46 0.99
CA LYS A 50 11.56 -0.33 2.46
C LYS A 50 10.18 -0.48 3.10
N PHE A 51 9.15 0.10 2.50
CA PHE A 51 7.78 -0.06 2.99
C PHE A 51 7.27 -1.49 2.86
N ALA A 52 7.61 -2.19 1.77
CA ALA A 52 7.21 -3.57 1.54
C ALA A 52 7.72 -4.52 2.63
N GLU A 53 8.89 -4.26 3.21
CA GLU A 53 9.45 -5.03 4.33
C GLU A 53 8.53 -5.01 5.57
N VAL A 54 7.80 -3.91 5.80
CA VAL A 54 6.82 -3.76 6.89
C VAL A 54 5.43 -4.24 6.47
N LEU A 55 5.00 -3.91 5.25
CA LEU A 55 3.66 -4.21 4.76
C LEU A 55 3.42 -5.72 4.58
N VAL A 56 4.37 -6.46 4.00
CA VAL A 56 4.17 -7.87 3.64
C VAL A 56 3.83 -8.74 4.87
N PRO A 57 4.56 -8.67 6.00
CA PRO A 57 4.19 -9.40 7.21
C PRO A 57 2.79 -9.03 7.75
N ILE A 58 2.40 -7.76 7.65
CA ILE A 58 1.08 -7.29 8.11
C ILE A 58 -0.04 -7.85 7.23
N LEU A 59 0.14 -7.86 5.90
CA LEU A 59 -0.80 -8.48 4.97
C LEU A 59 -0.99 -9.97 5.27
N GLN A 60 0.11 -10.69 5.47
CA GLN A 60 0.08 -12.11 5.82
C GLN A 60 -0.68 -12.36 7.12
N LYS A 61 -0.42 -11.56 8.17
CA LYS A 61 -1.14 -11.62 9.45
C LYS A 61 -2.64 -11.38 9.29
N ALA A 62 -3.04 -10.49 8.37
CA ALA A 62 -4.44 -10.21 8.04
C ALA A 62 -5.10 -11.29 7.13
N GLY A 63 -4.39 -12.38 6.81
CA GLY A 63 -4.86 -13.43 5.92
C GLY A 63 -4.98 -12.98 4.46
N VAL A 64 -4.24 -11.93 4.08
CA VAL A 64 -4.16 -11.44 2.70
C VAL A 64 -2.92 -12.02 2.04
N ASN A 65 -3.10 -12.71 0.91
CA ASN A 65 -1.97 -13.20 0.13
C ASN A 65 -1.27 -12.02 -0.56
N PRO A 66 0.00 -11.70 -0.22
CA PRO A 66 0.72 -10.62 -0.86
C PRO A 66 0.99 -11.00 -2.32
N VAL A 67 0.79 -10.05 -3.22
CA VAL A 67 1.19 -10.17 -4.63
C VAL A 67 2.20 -9.08 -4.94
N ALA A 68 3.15 -9.37 -5.82
CA ALA A 68 4.07 -8.34 -6.29
C ALA A 68 3.26 -7.21 -6.95
N PRO A 69 3.46 -5.94 -6.57
CA PRO A 69 2.79 -4.84 -7.22
C PRO A 69 3.33 -4.68 -8.65
N LEU A 70 2.47 -4.19 -9.54
CA LEU A 70 2.94 -3.67 -10.82
C LEU A 70 3.54 -2.28 -10.58
N VAL A 71 4.77 -2.06 -11.06
CA VAL A 71 5.52 -0.81 -10.86
C VAL A 71 5.79 -0.17 -12.22
N TYR A 72 5.37 1.09 -12.37
CA TYR A 72 5.56 1.88 -13.59
C TYR A 72 6.19 3.23 -13.25
N PRO A 73 7.14 3.73 -14.04
CA PRO A 73 7.63 5.10 -13.91
C PRO A 73 6.51 6.10 -14.19
N VAL A 74 6.32 7.08 -13.31
CA VAL A 74 5.36 8.17 -13.52
C VAL A 74 5.89 9.08 -14.63
N HIS A 75 5.10 9.24 -15.69
CA HIS A 75 5.44 10.14 -16.79
C HIS A 75 4.95 11.59 -16.55
N SER A 76 3.77 11.75 -15.95
CA SER A 76 3.18 13.04 -15.63
C SER A 76 2.28 12.90 -14.41
N MET A 77 2.26 13.94 -13.57
CA MET A 77 1.39 14.04 -12.41
C MET A 77 0.85 15.46 -12.33
N ILE A 78 -0.47 15.58 -12.16
CA ILE A 78 -1.15 16.85 -11.91
C ILE A 78 -1.79 16.71 -10.53
N ALA A 79 -1.40 17.58 -9.61
CA ALA A 79 -2.02 17.74 -8.30
C ALA A 79 -2.85 19.05 -8.29
N PRO A 80 -3.92 19.14 -7.48
CA PRO A 80 -4.75 20.34 -7.38
C PRO A 80 -3.99 21.58 -6.90
#